data_AF-A0A3M1LKR4-F1
#
_entry.id   AF-A0A3M1LKR4-F1
#
_cell.length_a   1.000
_cell.length_b   1.000
_cell.length_c   1.000
_cell.angle_alpha   90.00
_cell.angle_beta   90.00
_cell.angle_gamma   90.00
#
_symmetry.space_group_name_H-M   'P 1'
#
loop_
_entity.id
_entity.type
_entity.pdbx_description
1 polymer ?
#
loop_
_entity_poly.entity_id
_entity_poly.type
_entity_poly.pdbx_seq_one_letter_code
_entity_poly.pdbx_strand_id
1 'polypeptide(L)'
;KRDVKNLNGLLDQVYLYLDGEMPQEEEAAFKIELQRNAHLSQLVQREIRFRAFLKKNLTRRPVPPHLAESIQRITKHPKGM
;
A
#
# COMPACT_ATOMS: atom_id res chain seq x y z
N LYS A 1 28.89 4.89 -8.64
CA LYS A 1 28.19 3.90 -7.79
C LYS A 1 26.83 4.51 -7.47
N ARG A 2 25.71 4.01 -8.02
CA ARG A 2 24.38 4.61 -7.75
C ARG A 2 24.00 4.24 -6.31
N ASP A 3 23.68 5.24 -5.51
CA ASP A 3 23.45 5.12 -4.06
C ASP A 3 22.30 4.17 -3.74
N VAL A 4 22.63 3.00 -3.21
CA VAL A 4 21.65 2.00 -2.71
C VAL A 4 20.74 2.60 -1.63
N LYS A 5 21.25 3.59 -0.86
CA LYS A 5 20.48 4.35 0.14
C LYS A 5 19.29 5.10 -0.47
N ASN A 6 19.43 5.58 -1.72
CA ASN A 6 18.38 6.36 -2.39
C ASN A 6 17.30 5.46 -3.00
N LEU A 7 17.64 4.22 -3.35
CA LEU A 7 16.69 3.23 -3.87
C LEU A 7 15.75 2.70 -2.78
N ASN A 8 16.27 2.46 -1.57
CA ASN A 8 15.46 2.04 -0.43
C ASN A 8 14.42 3.12 -0.07
N GLY A 9 14.84 4.39 -0.02
CA GLY A 9 13.91 5.50 0.24
C GLY A 9 12.80 5.63 -0.80
N LEU A 10 13.09 5.35 -2.08
CA LEU A 10 12.08 5.37 -3.13
C LEU A 10 11.07 4.22 -3.00
N LEU A 11 11.53 3.02 -2.62
CA LEU A 11 10.65 1.88 -2.38
C LEU A 11 9.75 2.12 -1.15
N ASP A 12 10.29 2.72 -0.09
CA ASP A 12 9.53 3.06 1.11
C ASP A 12 8.41 4.07 0.77
N GLN A 13 8.70 5.08 -0.05
CA GLN A 13 7.67 6.01 -0.55
C GLN A 13 6.58 5.30 -1.36
N VAL A 14 6.97 4.34 -2.20
CA VAL A 14 6.00 3.55 -2.98
C VAL A 14 5.12 2.70 -2.07
N TYR A 15 5.66 2.14 -0.99
CA TYR A 15 4.88 1.42 0.01
C TYR A 15 3.91 2.33 0.73
N LEU A 16 4.39 3.46 1.29
CA LEU A 16 3.52 4.45 1.92
C LEU A 16 2.38 4.90 1.00
N TYR A 17 2.67 5.15 -0.28
CA TYR A 17 1.67 5.53 -1.26
C TYR A 17 0.64 4.42 -1.50
N LEU A 18 1.08 3.17 -1.71
CA LEU A 18 0.20 2.06 -2.03
C LEU A 18 -0.60 1.54 -0.83
N ASP A 19 -0.10 1.76 0.39
CA ASP A 19 -0.78 1.42 1.64
C ASP A 19 -1.71 2.55 2.13
N GLY A 20 -1.67 3.71 1.47
CA GLY A 20 -2.49 4.89 1.85
C GLY A 20 -2.01 5.57 3.13
N GLU A 21 -0.73 5.35 3.49
CA GLU A 21 -0.08 5.89 4.69
C GLU A 21 0.76 7.13 4.38
N MET A 22 0.88 7.51 3.10
CA MET A 22 1.55 8.73 2.69
C MET A 22 0.74 9.98 3.11
N PRO A 23 1.34 10.98 3.77
CA PRO A 23 0.68 12.23 4.08
C PRO A 23 0.10 12.92 2.84
N GLN A 24 -1.06 13.57 2.95
CA GLN A 24 -1.79 14.13 1.80
C GLN A 24 -0.96 15.12 0.96
N GLU A 25 -0.16 15.97 1.61
CA GLU A 25 0.72 16.94 0.96
C GLU A 25 1.83 16.25 0.14
N GLU A 26 2.41 15.18 0.71
CA GLU A 26 3.43 14.36 0.05
C GLU A 26 2.83 13.54 -1.09
N GLU A 27 1.62 13.02 -0.91
CA GLU A 27 0.90 12.23 -1.91
C GLU A 27 0.60 13.06 -3.16
N ALA A 28 0.25 14.34 -3.01
CA ALA A 28 0.04 15.25 -4.14
C ALA A 28 1.34 15.44 -4.95
N ALA A 29 2.47 15.69 -4.28
CA ALA A 29 3.77 15.81 -4.93
C ALA A 29 4.20 14.50 -5.58
N PHE A 30 3.99 13.37 -4.91
CA PHE A 30 4.32 12.03 -5.41
C PHE A 30 3.51 11.67 -6.66
N LYS A 31 2.22 12.02 -6.72
CA LYS A 31 1.38 11.84 -7.92
C LYS A 31 1.88 12.66 -9.11
N ILE A 32 2.34 13.88 -8.88
CA ILE A 32 2.94 14.72 -9.93
C ILE A 32 4.24 14.07 -10.45
N GLU A 33 5.09 13.58 -9.55
CA GLU A 33 6.33 12.89 -9.92
C GLU A 33 6.04 11.58 -10.67
N LEU A 34 5.02 10.82 -10.26
CA LEU A 34 4.58 9.59 -10.92
C LEU A 34 4.18 9.83 -12.38
N GLN A 35 3.58 10.97 -12.70
CA GLN A 35 3.21 11.36 -14.07
C GLN A 35 4.43 11.77 -14.90
N ARG A 36 5.44 12.38 -14.28
CA ARG A 36 6.63 12.92 -14.96
C ARG A 36 7.74 11.89 -15.13
N ASN A 37 7.79 10.89 -14.24
CA ASN A 37 8.88 9.93 -14.15
C ASN A 37 8.41 8.52 -14.53
N ALA A 38 8.72 8.13 -15.78
CA ALA A 38 8.35 6.82 -16.31
C ALA A 38 8.95 5.65 -15.51
N HIS A 39 10.15 5.82 -14.94
CA HIS A 39 10.79 4.77 -14.12
C HIS A 39 10.05 4.57 -12.79
N LEU A 40 9.67 5.66 -12.11
CA LEU A 40 8.85 5.59 -10.91
C LEU A 40 7.49 4.94 -11.19
N SER A 41 6.85 5.35 -12.29
CA SER A 41 5.59 4.74 -12.74
C SER A 41 5.70 3.24 -12.97
N GLN A 42 6.75 2.80 -13.67
CA GLN A 42 7.02 1.37 -13.87
C GLN A 42 7.25 0.62 -12.56
N LEU A 43 7.96 1.23 -11.61
CA LEU A 43 8.24 0.64 -10.32
C LEU A 43 6.97 0.47 -9.48
N VAL A 44 6.10 1.49 -9.43
CA VAL A 44 4.76 1.39 -8.80
C VAL A 44 3.92 0.30 -9.46
N GLN A 45 3.88 0.27 -10.80
CA GLN A 45 3.13 -0.76 -11.53
C GLN A 45 3.65 -2.18 -11.27
N ARG A 46 4.98 -2.35 -11.14
CA ARG A 46 5.58 -3.63 -10.79
C ARG A 46 5.14 -4.08 -9.40
N GLU A 47 5.14 -3.18 -8.43
CA GLU A 47 4.71 -3.47 -7.07
C GLU A 47 3.22 -3.82 -7.00
N ILE A 48 2.36 -3.08 -7.71
CA ILE A 48 0.92 -3.40 -7.82
C ILE A 48 0.71 -4.83 -8.35
N ARG A 49 1.41 -5.19 -9.44
CA ARG A 49 1.33 -6.54 -10.02
C ARG A 49 1.84 -7.61 -9.07
N PHE A 50 2.93 -7.32 -8.35
CA PHE A 50 3.49 -8.24 -7.36
C PHE A 50 2.52 -8.47 -6.19
N ARG A 51 1.94 -7.41 -5.61
CA ARG A 51 0.91 -7.51 -4.58
C ARG A 51 -0.32 -8.28 -5.06
N ALA A 52 -0.74 -8.08 -6.30
CA ALA A 52 -1.84 -8.84 -6.91
C ALA A 52 -1.49 -10.33 -7.08
N PHE A 53 -0.27 -10.64 -7.52
CA PHE A 53 0.24 -12.00 -7.60
C PHE A 53 0.23 -12.68 -6.23
N LEU A 54 0.72 -12.02 -5.18
CA LEU A 54 0.68 -12.53 -3.82
C LEU A 54 -0.75 -12.79 -3.35
N LYS A 55 -1.67 -11.85 -3.60
CA LYS A 55 -3.10 -12.02 -3.26
C LYS A 55 -3.73 -13.24 -3.96
N LYS A 56 -3.34 -13.53 -5.20
CA LYS A 56 -3.87 -14.67 -5.98
C LYS A 56 -3.27 -16.01 -5.56
N ASN A 57 -1.98 -16.05 -5.24
CA ASN A 57 -1.24 -17.31 -5.08
C ASN A 57 -0.98 -17.71 -3.62
N LEU A 58 -1.07 -16.79 -2.66
CA LEU A 58 -0.96 -17.14 -1.24
C LEU A 58 -2.30 -17.67 -0.74
N THR A 59 -2.33 -18.96 -0.40
CA THR A 59 -3.46 -19.55 0.32
C THR A 59 -3.54 -18.93 1.72
N ARG A 60 -4.49 -18.01 1.90
CA ARG A 60 -4.77 -17.42 3.21
C ARG A 60 -5.67 -18.34 4.01
N ARG A 61 -5.41 -18.47 5.31
CA ARG A 61 -6.35 -19.16 6.21
C ARG A 61 -7.68 -18.40 6.18
N PRO A 62 -8.82 -19.09 6.02
CA PRO A 62 -10.11 -18.44 6.09
C PRO A 62 -10.28 -17.81 7.47
N VAL A 63 -10.81 -16.58 7.49
CA VAL A 63 -11.16 -15.93 8.76
C VAL A 63 -12.42 -16.59 9.30
N PRO A 64 -12.42 -17.09 10.54
CA PRO A 64 -13.63 -17.61 11.16
C PRO A 64 -14.78 -16.59 11.14
N PRO A 65 -16.01 -16.98 10.77
CA PRO A 65 -17.13 -16.05 10.61
C PRO A 65 -17.40 -15.18 11.84
N HIS A 66 -17.30 -15.77 13.04
CA HIS A 66 -17.50 -15.06 14.31
C HIS A 66 -16.50 -13.91 14.53
N LEU A 67 -15.26 -14.03 14.03
CA LEU A 67 -14.27 -12.95 14.10
C LEU A 67 -14.62 -11.84 13.11
N ALA A 68 -15.06 -12.17 11.89
CA ALA A 68 -15.49 -11.18 10.92
C ALA A 68 -16.70 -10.38 11.44
N GLU A 69 -17.68 -11.06 12.03
CA GLU A 69 -18.83 -10.40 12.68
C GLU A 69 -18.42 -9.52 13.85
N SER A 70 -17.50 -9.98 14.69
CA SER A 70 -17.00 -9.22 15.84
C SER A 70 -16.30 -7.93 15.40
N ILE A 71 -15.44 -8.01 14.38
CA ILE A 71 -14.77 -6.84 13.80
C ILE A 71 -15.80 -5.87 13.21
N GLN A 72 -16.78 -6.36 12.44
CA GLN A 72 -17.84 -5.51 11.88
C GLN A 72 -18.66 -4.79 12.94
N ARG A 73 -18.97 -5.45 14.07
CA ARG A 73 -19.69 -4.80 15.18
C ARG A 73 -18.86 -3.69 15.81
N ILE A 74 -17.56 -3.92 16.02
CA ILE A 74 -16.64 -2.92 16.60
C ILE A 74 -16.49 -1.71 15.67
N THR A 75 -16.37 -1.93 14.35
CA THR A 75 -16.16 -0.84 13.40
C THR A 75 -17.44 -0.07 13.06
N LYS A 76 -18.62 -0.71 13.10
CA LYS A 76 -19.92 -0.03 12.89
C LYS A 76 -20.44 0.67 14.13
N HIS A 77 -20.09 0.20 15.32
CA HIS A 77 -20.46 0.79 16.59
C HIS A 77 -19.22 0.97 17.45
N PRO A 78 -18.44 2.06 17.22
CA PRO A 78 -17.33 2.37 18.10
C PRO A 78 -17.88 2.59 19.50
N LYS A 79 -17.50 1.73 20.46
CA LYS A 79 -17.78 1.98 21.87
C LYS A 79 -16.98 3.21 22.27
N GLY A 80 -17.63 4.37 22.34
CA GLY A 80 -16.98 5.63 22.76
C GLY A 80 -17.42 6.91 22.05
N MET A 81 -18.64 7.00 21.49
CA MET A 81 -19.32 8.28 21.27
C MET A 81 -20.71 8.24 21.89
#